data_AF-C1CZ12-F1
#
_entry.id   AF-C1CZ12-F1
#
_cell.length_a   1.000
_cell.length_b   1.000
_cell.length_c   1.000
_cell.angle_alpha   90.00
_cell.angle_beta   90.00
_cell.angle_gamma   90.00
#
_symmetry.space_group_name_H-M   'P 1'
#
loop_
_entity.id
_entity.type
_entity.pdbx_description
1 polymer ?
#
loop_
_entity_poly.entity_id
_entity_poly.type
_entity_poly.pdbx_seq_one_letter_code
_entity_poly.pdbx_strand_id
1 'polypeptide(L)'
;MSWPQRFIAPPEFAPRSPVVAGCTACGACCSAPDIHALQKPLGVPCAHLGSGCLCAVYATRPAVCRNYQPDWVCGEVAPLPTLEARIQRFLEIYGLEAEAGALERRSDTAG
;
A
#
# COMPACT_ATOMS: atom_id res chain seq x y z
N MET A 1 1.05 -20.82 3.54
CA MET A 1 1.68 -20.28 2.31
C MET A 1 3.15 -20.68 2.31
N SER A 2 3.56 -21.57 1.41
CA SER A 2 4.98 -21.92 1.23
C SER A 2 5.70 -20.77 0.50
N TRP A 3 6.82 -20.32 1.05
CA TRP A 3 7.81 -19.51 0.35
C TRP A 3 8.27 -20.34 -0.85
N PRO A 4 8.00 -19.94 -2.13
CA PRO A 4 8.16 -18.60 -2.72
C PRO A 4 6.88 -17.88 -3.23
N GLN A 5 5.67 -18.39 -2.93
CA GLN A 5 4.43 -17.96 -3.58
C GLN A 5 4.10 -16.46 -3.46
N ARG A 6 4.54 -15.79 -2.37
CA ARG A 6 4.25 -14.37 -2.12
C ARG A 6 4.87 -13.40 -3.14
N PHE A 7 5.92 -13.82 -3.85
CA PHE A 7 6.63 -12.96 -4.80
C PHE A 7 6.27 -13.25 -6.25
N ILE A 8 5.30 -14.15 -6.47
CA ILE A 8 4.77 -14.49 -7.79
C ILE A 8 3.45 -13.74 -7.94
N ALA A 9 3.37 -12.85 -8.92
CA ALA A 9 2.12 -12.17 -9.23
C ALA A 9 1.14 -13.14 -9.90
N PRO A 10 -0.18 -13.01 -9.64
CA PRO A 10 -1.20 -13.75 -10.38
C PRO A 10 -1.12 -13.49 -11.89
N PRO A 11 -1.53 -14.43 -12.76
CA PRO A 11 -1.44 -14.29 -14.21
C PRO A 11 -2.10 -13.02 -14.78
N GLU A 12 -3.15 -12.52 -14.14
CA GLU A 12 -3.85 -11.29 -14.48
C GLU A 12 -3.06 -10.01 -14.15
N PHE A 13 -2.00 -10.12 -13.35
CA PHE A 13 -1.13 -9.02 -12.94
C PHE A 13 0.32 -9.27 -13.37
N ALA A 14 0.62 -9.10 -14.67
CA ALA A 14 1.99 -9.18 -15.16
C ALA A 14 2.89 -8.15 -14.43
N PRO A 15 3.96 -8.58 -13.73
CA PRO A 15 4.72 -7.71 -12.84
C PRO A 15 5.47 -6.62 -13.63
N ARG A 16 5.31 -5.37 -13.20
CA ARG A 16 6.02 -4.19 -13.75
C ARG A 16 7.50 -4.13 -13.36
N SER A 17 7.89 -4.84 -12.30
CA SER A 17 9.27 -4.94 -11.84
C SER A 17 9.53 -6.19 -10.99
N PRO A 18 10.78 -6.64 -10.84
CA PRO A 18 11.12 -7.72 -9.92
C PRO A 18 10.86 -7.31 -8.47
N VAL A 19 10.17 -8.17 -7.71
CA VAL A 19 10.04 -8.01 -6.25
C VAL A 19 11.19 -8.68 -5.53
N VAL A 20 11.75 -7.98 -4.55
CA VAL A 20 12.77 -8.50 -3.65
C VAL A 20 12.16 -8.80 -2.27
N ALA A 21 12.82 -9.65 -1.49
CA ALA A 21 12.35 -10.03 -0.16
C ALA A 21 12.32 -8.86 0.87
N GLY A 22 12.95 -7.72 0.54
CA GLY A 22 13.00 -6.52 1.36
C GLY A 22 11.94 -5.47 0.99
N CYS A 23 11.81 -4.45 1.84
CA CYS A 23 11.01 -3.27 1.53
C CYS A 23 11.55 -2.58 0.27
N THR A 24 10.69 -2.31 -0.71
CA THR A 24 11.05 -1.61 -1.96
C THR A 24 10.78 -0.11 -1.90
N ALA A 25 10.47 0.44 -0.72
CA ALA A 25 9.98 1.82 -0.58
C ALA A 25 8.76 2.09 -1.47
N CYS A 26 7.87 1.09 -1.66
CA CYS A 26 6.72 1.23 -2.53
C CYS A 26 5.66 2.21 -1.99
N GLY A 27 5.63 2.45 -0.68
CA GLY A 27 4.61 3.25 0.00
C GLY A 27 3.32 2.48 0.32
N ALA A 28 3.06 1.32 -0.29
CA ALA A 28 1.80 0.57 -0.19
C ALA A 28 1.32 0.36 1.25
N CYS A 29 2.17 -0.18 2.13
CA CYS A 29 1.82 -0.43 3.54
C CYS A 29 1.43 0.84 4.31
N CYS A 30 1.95 2.00 3.91
CA CYS A 30 1.74 3.27 4.57
C CYS A 30 0.61 4.09 3.94
N SER A 31 0.27 3.90 2.68
CA SER A 31 -0.64 4.80 1.98
C SER A 31 -2.01 4.22 1.65
N ALA A 32 -2.12 2.90 1.48
CA ALA A 32 -3.33 2.33 0.89
C ALA A 32 -4.25 1.58 1.87
N PRO A 33 -3.78 0.71 2.79
CA PRO A 33 -4.67 -0.06 3.67
C PRO A 33 -5.44 0.82 4.67
N ASP A 34 -6.70 0.46 4.95
CA ASP A 34 -7.38 0.92 6.16
C ASP A 34 -6.74 0.25 7.39
N ILE A 35 -6.44 1.05 8.41
CA ILE A 35 -5.88 0.57 9.68
C ILE A 35 -6.65 1.22 10.82
N HIS A 36 -7.76 0.60 11.21
CA HIS A 36 -8.62 1.06 12.29
C HIS A 36 -7.85 1.35 13.59
N ALA A 37 -6.92 0.48 13.99
CA ALA A 37 -6.11 0.66 15.21
C ALA A 37 -5.23 1.93 15.20
N LEU A 38 -4.98 2.51 14.02
CA LEU A 38 -4.22 3.74 13.84
C LEU A 38 -5.10 4.91 13.39
N GLN A 39 -6.43 4.73 13.30
CA GLN A 39 -7.36 5.69 12.73
C GLN A 39 -6.90 6.20 11.35
N LYS A 40 -6.33 5.29 10.55
CA LYS A 40 -5.79 5.60 9.22
C LYS A 40 -6.75 5.06 8.16
N PRO A 41 -7.53 5.93 7.49
CA PRO A 41 -8.51 5.49 6.50
C PRO A 41 -7.87 4.84 5.28
N LEU A 42 -8.68 4.04 4.57
CA LEU A 42 -8.34 3.49 3.27
C LEU A 42 -7.93 4.59 2.28
N GLY A 43 -6.85 4.36 1.53
CA GLY A 43 -6.36 5.28 0.49
C GLY A 43 -5.72 6.58 1.00
N VAL A 44 -5.72 6.84 2.32
CA VAL A 44 -5.14 8.05 2.89
C VAL A 44 -3.68 7.82 3.32
N PRO A 45 -2.72 8.65 2.87
CA PRO A 45 -1.34 8.60 3.33
C PRO A 45 -1.22 8.66 4.86
N CYS A 46 -0.55 7.68 5.46
CA CYS A 46 -0.22 7.72 6.89
C CYS A 46 0.68 8.92 7.20
N ALA A 47 0.48 9.55 8.36
CA ALA A 47 1.31 10.66 8.85
C ALA A 47 2.81 10.36 8.96
N HIS A 48 3.19 9.07 9.01
CA HIS A 48 4.60 8.64 9.03
C HIS A 48 5.20 8.40 7.65
N LEU A 49 4.44 8.59 6.55
CA LEU A 49 4.96 8.41 5.20
C LEU A 49 5.81 9.61 4.78
N GLY A 50 7.11 9.38 4.57
CA GLY A 50 8.02 10.39 4.04
C GLY A 50 7.93 10.54 2.53
N SER A 51 8.54 11.61 2.00
CA SER A 51 8.57 11.95 0.57
C SER A 51 9.21 10.88 -0.32
N GLY A 52 10.10 10.05 0.23
CA GLY A 52 10.71 8.91 -0.47
C GLY A 52 9.86 7.63 -0.47
N CYS A 53 8.56 7.71 -0.16
CA CYS A 53 7.69 6.53 0.04
C CYS A 53 8.21 5.54 1.12
N LEU A 54 9.02 6.06 2.05
CA LEU A 54 9.57 5.33 3.19
C LEU A 54 8.86 5.75 4.47
N CYS A 55 8.58 4.76 5.32
CA CYS A 55 8.04 5.03 6.65
C CYS A 55 9.11 5.66 7.54
N ALA A 56 8.86 6.85 8.09
CA ALA A 56 9.78 7.55 8.97
C ALA A 56 10.04 6.80 10.30
N VAL A 57 9.13 5.92 10.71
CA VAL A 57 9.25 5.08 11.92
C VAL A 57 9.47 3.61 11.57
N TYR A 58 10.08 3.29 10.42
CA TYR A 58 10.18 1.92 9.89
C TYR A 58 10.69 0.88 10.91
N ALA A 59 11.71 1.24 11.70
CA ALA A 59 12.32 0.37 12.72
C ALA A 59 11.38 0.12 13.91
N THR A 60 10.55 1.09 14.28
CA THR A 60 9.69 1.07 15.47
C THR A 60 8.21 0.90 15.14
N ARG A 61 7.87 0.60 13.87
CA ARG A 61 6.50 0.38 13.38
C ARG A 61 5.65 -0.47 14.32
N PRO A 62 4.39 -0.13 14.61
CA PRO A 62 3.53 -0.97 15.43
C PRO A 62 3.30 -2.34 14.81
N ALA A 63 2.84 -3.31 15.61
CA ALA A 63 2.66 -4.71 15.17
C ALA A 63 1.78 -4.83 13.90
N VAL A 64 0.69 -4.06 13.84
CA VAL A 64 -0.20 -4.03 12.67
C VAL A 64 0.54 -3.66 11.37
N CYS A 65 1.47 -2.69 11.42
CA CYS A 65 2.30 -2.31 10.27
C CYS A 65 3.39 -3.34 9.95
N ARG A 66 3.89 -4.08 10.95
CA ARG A 66 4.90 -5.15 10.75
C ARG A 66 4.30 -6.41 10.12
N ASN A 67 3.01 -6.64 10.30
CA ASN A 67 2.31 -7.77 9.68
C ASN A 67 2.18 -7.60 8.15
N TYR A 68 2.24 -6.36 7.64
CA TYR A 68 2.39 -6.12 6.22
C TYR A 68 3.84 -6.42 5.79
N GLN A 69 3.99 -7.48 5.02
CA GLN A 69 5.28 -8.00 4.57
C GLN A 69 5.38 -7.86 3.04
N PRO A 70 6.55 -7.50 2.47
CA PRO A 70 6.70 -7.34 1.03
C PRO A 70 6.23 -8.56 0.23
N ASP A 71 5.56 -8.31 -0.89
CA ASP A 71 5.02 -9.31 -1.80
C ASP A 71 4.96 -8.74 -3.24
N TRP A 72 4.42 -9.49 -4.19
CA TRP A 72 4.34 -9.10 -5.59
C TRP A 72 3.68 -7.72 -5.83
N VAL A 73 2.77 -7.27 -4.95
CA VAL A 73 2.12 -5.94 -5.04
C VAL A 73 3.15 -4.82 -4.96
N CYS A 74 4.22 -5.03 -4.19
CA CYS A 74 5.31 -4.07 -4.12
C CYS A 74 5.98 -3.84 -5.48
N GLY A 75 6.00 -4.83 -6.37
CA GLY A 75 6.56 -4.74 -7.72
C GLY A 75 5.66 -4.05 -8.72
N GLU A 76 4.35 -4.06 -8.47
CA GLU A 76 3.36 -3.28 -9.21
C GLU A 76 3.35 -1.81 -8.81
N VAL A 77 3.50 -1.57 -7.51
CA VAL A 77 3.38 -0.23 -6.92
C VAL A 77 4.69 0.56 -7.03
N ALA A 78 5.84 -0.05 -6.69
CA ALA A 78 7.11 0.67 -6.62
C ALA A 78 7.56 1.40 -7.90
N PRO A 79 7.24 0.94 -9.12
CA PRO A 79 7.61 1.65 -10.36
C PRO A 79 6.79 2.91 -10.66
N LEU A 80 5.66 3.13 -9.98
CA LEU A 80 4.75 4.22 -10.34
C LEU A 80 5.30 5.58 -9.88
N PRO A 81 5.15 6.64 -10.67
CA PRO A 81 5.89 7.89 -10.47
C PRO A 81 5.37 8.74 -9.32
N THR A 82 4.10 8.60 -8.94
CA THR A 82 3.46 9.43 -7.91
C THR A 82 2.89 8.57 -6.78
N LEU A 83 2.77 9.15 -5.59
CA LEU A 83 2.11 8.49 -4.46
C LEU A 83 0.64 8.16 -4.75
N GLU A 84 -0.05 9.06 -5.46
CA GLU A 84 -1.43 8.85 -5.88
C GLU A 84 -1.55 7.63 -6.81
N ALA A 85 -0.72 7.53 -7.85
CA ALA A 85 -0.73 6.37 -8.75
C ALA A 85 -0.44 5.06 -8.00
N ARG A 86 0.46 5.12 -7.00
CA ARG A 86 0.77 3.98 -6.12
C ARG A 86 -0.43 3.52 -5.29
N ILE A 87 -1.18 4.47 -4.74
CA ILE A 87 -2.41 4.20 -3.98
C ILE A 87 -3.46 3.60 -4.91
N GLN A 88 -3.72 4.22 -6.06
CA GLN A 88 -4.70 3.74 -7.03
C GLN A 88 -4.39 2.31 -7.47
N ARG A 89 -3.14 2.01 -7.82
CA ARG A 89 -2.74 0.66 -8.22
C ARG A 89 -2.96 -0.38 -7.13
N PHE A 90 -2.71 -0.02 -5.87
CA PHE A 90 -3.02 -0.91 -4.76
C PHE A 90 -4.53 -1.16 -4.67
N LEU A 91 -5.34 -0.10 -4.72
CA LEU A 91 -6.80 -0.23 -4.63
C LEU A 91 -7.36 -1.10 -5.76
N GLU A 92 -6.88 -0.92 -7.00
CA GLU A 92 -7.21 -1.78 -8.15
C GLU A 92 -6.88 -3.26 -7.90
N ILE A 93 -5.69 -3.55 -7.37
CA ILE A 93 -5.24 -4.93 -7.10
C ILE A 93 -6.18 -5.63 -6.10
N TYR A 94 -6.71 -4.89 -5.13
CA TYR A 94 -7.62 -5.43 -4.11
C TYR A 94 -9.11 -5.19 -4.40
N GLY A 95 -9.45 -4.51 -5.50
CA GLY A 95 -10.84 -4.17 -5.87
C GLY A 95 -11.52 -3.20 -4.90
N LEU A 96 -10.77 -2.20 -4.40
CA LEU A 96 -11.19 -1.29 -3.32
C LEU A 96 -11.43 0.16 -3.78
N GLU A 97 -11.39 0.46 -5.08
CA GLU A 97 -11.48 1.85 -5.57
C GLU A 97 -12.83 2.51 -5.20
N ALA A 98 -13.93 1.76 -5.30
CA ALA A 98 -15.26 2.25 -4.99
C ALA A 98 -15.42 2.61 -3.50
N GLU A 99 -14.84 1.80 -2.62
CA GLU A 99 -14.86 2.02 -1.17
C GLU A 99 -14.02 3.25 -0.80
N ALA A 100 -12.80 3.37 -1.35
CA ALA A 100 -11.93 4.52 -1.14
C ALA A 100 -12.62 5.82 -1.58
N GLY A 101 -13.21 5.84 -2.78
CA GLY A 101 -13.91 7.02 -3.28
C GLY A 101 -15.17 7.38 -2.48
N ALA A 102 -15.87 6.40 -1.89
CA ALA A 102 -17.00 6.67 -1.00
C ALA A 102 -16.55 7.31 0.33
N LEU A 103 -15.40 6.89 0.87
CA LEU A 103 -14.85 7.47 2.09
C LEU A 103 -14.38 8.91 1.89
N GLU A 104 -13.75 9.22 0.75
CA GLU A 104 -13.34 10.58 0.36
C GLU A 104 -14.54 11.53 0.30
N ARG A 105 -15.59 11.19 -0.47
CA ARG A 105 -16.81 12.03 -0.58
C ARG A 105 -17.52 12.28 0.74
N ARG A 106 -17.53 11.29 1.64
CA ARG A 106 -18.08 11.44 3.00
C ARG A 106 -17.26 12.39 3.85
N SER A 107 -15.95 12.39 3.68
CA SER A 107 -15.03 13.28 4.39
C SER A 107 -15.24 14.73 3.93
N ASP A 108 -15.46 14.94 2.63
CA ASP A 108 -15.73 16.27 2.04
C ASP A 108 -17.08 16.86 2.44
N THR A 109 -18.10 16.01 2.65
CA THR A 109 -19.44 16.45 3.07
C THR A 109 -19.50 16.78 4.58
N ALA A 110 -18.52 16.34 5.35
CA ALA A 110 -18.43 16.54 6.79
C ALA A 110 -17.55 17.75 7.19
N GLY A 111 -16.97 18.46 6.21
CA GLY A 111 -16.09 19.62 6.39
C GLY A 111 -16.82 20.95 6.34
#